data_AF-X1D7K0-F1
#
_entry.id   AF-X1D7K0-F1
#
_cell.length_a   1.000
_cell.length_b   1.000
_cell.length_c   1.000
_cell.angle_alpha   90.00
_cell.angle_beta   90.00
_cell.angle_gamma   90.00
#
_symmetry.space_group_name_H-M   'P 1'
#
loop_
_entity.id
_entity.type
_entity.pdbx_description
1 polymer ?
#
loop_
_entity_poly.entity_id
_entity_poly.type
_entity_poly.pdbx_seq_one_letter_code
_entity_poly.pdbx_strand_id
1 'polypeptide(L)'
;ETSCIRCGKTLGSPIALVIRNLDFTNWQAEMRIEKSDEEAAKLTRPRSGHADLAGALKYGYDDIRNVSERASARETVARVAAGAVVKRLLAEFEIKIGSHTVQIGSVKLSRPPRNFQEVASVFDIDPDIRCIDPETSRKMKEVILDARTRQDTLGGVVEVIA
;
A
#
# COMPACT_ATOMS: atom_id res chain seq x y z
N GLU A 1 -12.45 7.24 -18.93
CA GLU A 1 -11.58 6.77 -20.03
C GLU A 1 -10.13 6.93 -19.61
N THR A 2 -9.24 6.02 -20.00
CA THR A 2 -7.79 6.12 -19.76
C THR A 2 -7.10 6.64 -21.03
N SER A 3 -6.03 7.42 -20.90
CA SER A 3 -5.45 8.18 -22.03
C SER A 3 -3.93 8.04 -22.15
N CYS A 4 -3.42 8.49 -23.30
CA CYS A 4 -2.01 8.85 -23.55
C CYS A 4 -0.97 7.71 -23.62
N ILE A 5 -1.44 6.48 -23.79
CA ILE A 5 -0.63 5.33 -24.25
C ILE A 5 -1.27 4.77 -25.51
N ARG A 6 -0.50 4.65 -26.59
CA ARG A 6 -0.95 4.09 -27.88
C ARG A 6 0.06 3.09 -28.40
N CYS A 7 -0.42 1.90 -28.78
CA CYS A 7 0.42 0.82 -29.31
C CYS A 7 1.63 0.51 -28.40
N GLY A 8 1.42 0.51 -27.08
CA GLY A 8 2.48 0.23 -26.09
C GLY A 8 3.49 1.37 -25.88
N LYS A 9 3.31 2.53 -26.49
CA LYS A 9 4.19 3.70 -26.36
C LYS A 9 3.47 4.86 -25.69
N THR A 10 4.19 5.58 -24.83
CA THR A 10 3.73 6.83 -24.24
C THR A 10 3.63 7.91 -25.33
N LEU A 11 2.62 8.77 -25.26
CA LEU A 11 2.45 9.87 -26.23
C LEU A 11 3.17 11.17 -25.82
N GLY A 12 3.85 11.20 -24.68
CA GLY A 12 4.50 12.40 -24.10
C GLY A 12 3.53 13.34 -23.36
N SER A 13 2.22 13.18 -23.56
CA SER A 13 1.16 13.86 -22.81
C SER A 13 0.83 13.14 -21.48
N PRO A 14 0.08 13.77 -20.55
CA PRO A 14 -0.23 13.20 -19.24
C PRO A 14 -0.92 11.83 -19.32
N ILE A 15 -0.37 10.84 -18.62
CA ILE A 15 -0.91 9.47 -18.59
C ILE A 15 -1.93 9.35 -17.44
N ALA A 16 -3.14 8.91 -17.76
CA ALA A 16 -4.20 8.64 -16.79
C ALA A 16 -4.43 7.13 -16.62
N LEU A 17 -4.32 6.64 -15.38
CA LEU A 17 -4.61 5.26 -15.00
C LEU A 17 -5.81 5.23 -14.06
N VAL A 18 -6.73 4.29 -14.29
CA VAL A 18 -7.93 4.10 -13.45
C VAL A 18 -7.94 2.67 -12.93
N ILE A 19 -8.05 2.53 -11.61
CA ILE A 19 -8.12 1.23 -10.93
C ILE A 19 -9.47 1.17 -10.24
N ARG A 20 -10.32 0.25 -10.71
CA ARG A 20 -11.68 0.10 -10.19
C ARG A 20 -11.67 -0.53 -8.80
N ASN A 21 -12.50 -0.01 -7.91
CA ASN A 21 -12.80 -0.67 -6.64
C ASN A 21 -13.91 -1.69 -6.88
N LEU A 22 -13.58 -2.98 -6.83
CA LEU A 22 -14.57 -4.05 -7.01
C LEU A 22 -15.55 -4.14 -5.82
N ASP A 23 -15.11 -3.73 -4.64
CA ASP A 23 -15.93 -3.75 -3.42
C ASP A 23 -16.98 -2.62 -3.40
N PHE A 24 -16.91 -1.67 -4.34
CA PHE A 24 -17.83 -0.52 -4.38
C PHE A 24 -19.31 -0.92 -4.41
N THR A 25 -19.64 -2.11 -4.92
CA THR A 25 -21.01 -2.66 -4.87
C THR A 25 -21.58 -2.71 -3.45
N ASN A 26 -20.73 -2.90 -2.43
CA ASN A 26 -21.12 -2.96 -1.02
C ASN A 26 -21.17 -1.59 -0.34
N TRP A 27 -20.72 -0.52 -1.02
CA TRP A 27 -20.57 0.82 -0.47
C TRP A 27 -21.35 1.89 -1.23
N GLN A 28 -22.26 1.49 -2.12
CA GLN A 28 -22.96 2.42 -3.01
C GLN A 28 -23.79 3.43 -2.22
N ALA A 29 -24.37 3.04 -1.08
CA ALA A 29 -25.18 3.92 -0.26
C ALA A 29 -24.32 4.90 0.55
N GLU A 30 -23.20 4.44 1.10
CA GLU A 30 -22.34 5.24 1.98
C GLU A 30 -21.38 6.14 1.19
N MET A 31 -20.99 5.72 -0.01
CA MET A 31 -20.01 6.40 -0.86
C MET A 31 -20.64 7.00 -2.13
N ARG A 32 -21.96 7.19 -2.13
CA ARG A 32 -22.68 7.87 -3.22
C ARG A 32 -22.11 9.29 -3.45
N ILE A 33 -22.14 9.74 -4.69
CA ILE A 33 -21.64 11.06 -5.07
C ILE A 33 -22.73 12.11 -4.81
N GLU A 34 -23.98 11.76 -5.08
CA GLU A 34 -25.13 12.62 -4.91
C GLU A 34 -25.53 12.74 -3.44
N LYS A 35 -26.08 13.89 -3.06
CA LYS A 35 -26.75 14.03 -1.77
C LYS A 35 -27.96 13.09 -1.70
N SER A 36 -28.22 12.56 -0.52
CA SER A 36 -29.42 11.79 -0.23
C SER A 36 -30.01 12.19 1.12
N ASP A 37 -31.32 12.08 1.24
CA ASP A 37 -32.06 12.25 2.48
C ASP A 37 -31.96 11.00 3.39
N GLU A 38 -31.43 9.89 2.87
CA GLU A 38 -31.14 8.69 3.66
C GLU A 38 -29.85 8.88 4.45
N GLU A 39 -29.97 8.96 5.78
CA GLU A 39 -28.81 9.06 6.67
C GLU A 39 -28.08 7.71 6.77
N ALA A 40 -26.87 7.64 6.20
CA ALA A 40 -25.94 6.55 6.50
C ALA A 40 -25.43 6.65 7.95
N ALA A 41 -25.14 5.51 8.57
CA ALA A 41 -24.57 5.48 9.91
C ALA A 41 -23.21 6.20 9.96
N LYS A 42 -23.15 7.29 10.72
CA LYS A 42 -21.94 8.11 10.91
C LYS A 42 -20.89 7.36 11.72
N LEU A 43 -19.62 7.56 11.36
CA LEU A 43 -18.49 7.10 12.16
C LEU A 43 -17.96 8.29 12.98
N THR A 44 -18.05 8.19 14.30
CA THR A 44 -17.71 9.30 15.21
C THR A 44 -16.56 8.99 16.15
N ARG A 45 -16.12 7.74 16.22
CA ARG A 45 -15.04 7.29 17.11
C ARG A 45 -13.71 7.24 16.35
N PRO A 46 -12.79 8.20 16.57
CA PRO A 46 -11.52 8.22 15.87
C PRO A 46 -10.60 7.09 16.33
N ARG A 47 -9.88 6.48 15.39
CA ARG A 47 -8.89 5.45 15.70
C ARG A 47 -7.56 6.13 16.08
N SER A 48 -6.97 5.66 17.18
CA SER A 48 -5.63 6.11 17.57
C SER A 48 -4.61 5.77 16.48
N GLY A 49 -3.66 6.68 16.24
CA GLY A 49 -2.66 6.53 15.18
C GLY A 49 -3.16 6.78 13.75
N HIS A 50 -4.44 7.07 13.54
CA HIS A 50 -5.02 7.39 12.24
C HIS A 50 -5.29 8.89 12.09
N ALA A 51 -5.56 9.30 10.84
CA ALA A 51 -5.88 10.69 10.49
C ALA A 51 -7.26 11.15 11.00
N ASP A 52 -8.12 10.23 11.46
CA ASP A 52 -9.54 10.45 11.75
C ASP A 52 -9.82 11.73 12.55
N LEU A 53 -9.26 11.87 13.76
CA LEU A 53 -9.52 13.01 14.64
C LEU A 53 -8.98 14.31 14.06
N ALA A 54 -7.71 14.32 13.64
CA ALA A 54 -7.07 15.52 13.11
C ALA A 54 -7.76 16.01 11.84
N GLY A 55 -8.19 15.10 10.96
CA GLY A 55 -8.93 15.41 9.75
C GLY A 55 -10.33 15.94 10.06
N ALA A 56 -11.07 15.30 10.97
CA ALA A 56 -12.42 15.73 11.33
C ALA A 56 -12.40 17.15 11.91
N LEU A 57 -11.46 17.44 12.81
CA LEU A 57 -11.26 18.79 13.37
C LEU A 57 -10.83 19.80 12.29
N LYS A 58 -9.92 19.43 11.40
CA LYS A 58 -9.41 20.32 10.33
C LYS A 58 -10.51 20.72 9.35
N TYR A 59 -11.37 19.79 8.97
CA TYR A 59 -12.38 20.00 7.93
C TYR A 59 -13.79 20.27 8.48
N GLY A 60 -13.97 20.23 9.80
CA GLY A 60 -15.26 20.44 10.46
C GLY A 60 -16.26 19.31 10.19
N TYR A 61 -15.78 18.07 10.02
CA TYR A 61 -16.64 16.92 9.80
C TYR A 61 -17.13 16.31 11.11
N ASP A 62 -18.42 15.98 11.14
CA ASP A 62 -19.08 15.22 12.20
C ASP A 62 -19.07 13.70 11.93
N ASP A 63 -18.79 13.30 10.68
CA ASP A 63 -18.49 11.93 10.26
C ASP A 63 -17.02 11.80 9.83
N ILE A 64 -16.24 10.98 10.53
CA ILE A 64 -14.83 10.74 10.24
C ILE A 64 -14.62 9.95 8.93
N ARG A 65 -15.67 9.35 8.36
CA ARG A 65 -15.60 8.55 7.12
C ARG A 65 -14.97 9.33 5.97
N ASN A 66 -15.33 10.60 5.82
CA ASN A 66 -14.77 11.49 4.80
C ASN A 66 -13.23 11.59 4.88
N VAL A 67 -12.68 11.47 6.09
CA VAL A 67 -11.23 11.47 6.31
C VAL A 67 -10.66 10.07 6.08
N SER A 68 -11.26 9.05 6.69
CA SER A 68 -10.71 7.70 6.70
C SER A 68 -10.62 7.09 5.30
N GLU A 69 -11.61 7.35 4.44
CA GLU A 69 -11.65 6.83 3.07
C GLU A 69 -10.50 7.35 2.22
N ARG A 70 -10.13 8.62 2.39
CA ARG A 70 -9.00 9.19 1.64
C ARG A 70 -7.64 8.91 2.29
N ALA A 71 -7.58 8.85 3.61
CA ALA A 71 -6.36 8.57 4.36
C ALA A 71 -5.95 7.09 4.33
N SER A 72 -6.85 6.20 3.90
CA SER A 72 -6.62 4.77 3.79
C SER A 72 -5.40 4.44 2.91
N ALA A 73 -4.65 3.43 3.34
CA ALA A 73 -3.54 2.87 2.56
C ALA A 73 -3.98 2.32 1.19
N ARG A 74 -5.29 2.16 0.92
CA ARG A 74 -5.81 1.82 -0.41
C ARG A 74 -5.31 2.77 -1.50
N GLU A 75 -5.06 4.02 -1.17
CA GLU A 75 -4.51 5.03 -2.08
C GLU A 75 -3.14 4.65 -2.66
N THR A 76 -2.34 3.87 -1.93
CA THR A 76 -1.00 3.45 -2.37
C THR A 76 -1.03 2.64 -3.67
N VAL A 77 -2.16 2.01 -4.00
CA VAL A 77 -2.36 1.32 -5.29
C VAL A 77 -2.21 2.27 -6.47
N ALA A 78 -2.68 3.51 -6.36
CA ALA A 78 -2.48 4.53 -7.38
C ALA A 78 -1.01 4.94 -7.49
N ARG A 79 -0.30 5.04 -6.35
CA ARG A 79 1.14 5.34 -6.31
C ARG A 79 1.97 4.24 -6.94
N VAL A 80 1.63 2.97 -6.69
CA VAL A 80 2.30 1.82 -7.30
C VAL A 80 2.09 1.81 -8.82
N ALA A 81 0.88 2.13 -9.29
CA ALA A 81 0.61 2.22 -10.72
C ALA A 81 1.42 3.33 -11.41
N ALA A 82 1.51 4.52 -10.80
CA ALA A 82 2.38 5.58 -11.28
C ALA A 82 3.87 5.16 -11.21
N GLY A 83 4.29 4.54 -10.10
CA GLY A 83 5.64 4.03 -9.91
C GLY A 83 6.04 2.97 -10.94
N ALA A 84 5.10 2.15 -11.42
CA ALA A 84 5.36 1.18 -12.48
C ALA A 84 5.74 1.85 -13.81
N VAL A 85 5.11 2.98 -14.15
CA VAL A 85 5.50 3.80 -15.31
C VAL A 85 6.91 4.35 -15.12
N VAL A 86 7.22 4.86 -13.93
CA VAL A 86 8.57 5.37 -13.61
C VAL A 86 9.62 4.25 -13.66
N LYS A 87 9.32 3.05 -13.14
CA LYS A 87 10.23 1.89 -13.23
C LYS A 87 10.53 1.51 -14.68
N ARG A 88 9.57 1.64 -15.60
CA ARG A 88 9.80 1.43 -17.04
C ARG A 88 10.75 2.47 -17.63
N LEU A 89 10.61 3.74 -17.24
CA LEU A 89 11.54 4.79 -17.66
C LEU A 89 12.95 4.55 -17.14
N LEU A 90 13.10 4.22 -15.86
CA LEU A 90 14.40 3.96 -15.22
C LEU A 90 15.15 2.78 -15.86
N ALA A 91 14.41 1.78 -16.35
CA ALA A 91 15.01 0.65 -17.04
C ALA A 91 15.74 1.04 -18.35
N GLU A 92 15.36 2.16 -19.00
CA GLU A 92 16.08 2.70 -20.17
C GLU A 92 17.47 3.24 -19.80
N PHE A 93 17.71 3.48 -18.51
CA PHE A 93 19.01 3.90 -17.95
C PHE A 93 19.70 2.75 -17.18
N GLU A 94 19.25 1.52 -17.38
CA GLU A 94 19.76 0.32 -16.68
C GLU A 94 19.61 0.36 -15.15
N ILE A 95 18.81 1.29 -14.62
CA ILE A 95 18.51 1.41 -13.19
C ILE A 95 17.44 0.39 -12.80
N LYS A 96 17.69 -0.38 -11.74
CA LYS A 96 16.77 -1.41 -11.25
C LYS A 96 16.42 -1.14 -9.80
N ILE A 97 15.12 -1.10 -9.50
CA ILE A 97 14.63 -0.90 -8.13
C ILE A 97 14.07 -2.20 -7.58
N GLY A 98 14.55 -2.58 -6.39
CA GLY A 98 14.11 -3.73 -5.60
C GLY A 98 13.90 -3.34 -4.13
N SER A 99 13.21 -4.19 -3.39
CA SER A 99 13.01 -4.00 -1.95
C SER A 99 12.89 -5.33 -1.23
N HIS A 100 13.30 -5.39 0.02
CA HIS A 100 13.12 -6.55 0.88
C HIS A 100 12.78 -6.13 2.32
N THR A 101 12.24 -7.07 3.08
CA THR A 101 11.89 -6.89 4.48
C THR A 101 13.09 -7.17 5.37
N VAL A 102 13.45 -6.18 6.19
CA VAL A 102 14.58 -6.23 7.12
C VAL A 102 14.11 -6.57 8.53
N GLN A 103 12.89 -6.18 8.92
CA GLN A 103 12.37 -6.44 10.26
C GLN A 103 10.84 -6.54 10.26
N ILE A 104 10.30 -7.47 11.06
CA ILE A 104 8.88 -7.52 11.43
C ILE A 104 8.80 -7.77 12.94
N GLY A 105 8.10 -6.89 13.65
CA GLY A 105 8.09 -6.93 15.12
C GLY A 105 9.51 -6.92 15.69
N SER A 106 9.84 -7.91 16.53
CA SER A 106 11.17 -8.10 17.13
C SER A 106 12.15 -8.91 16.27
N VAL A 107 11.68 -9.54 15.18
CA VAL A 107 12.51 -10.38 14.32
C VAL A 107 13.20 -9.51 13.27
N LYS A 108 14.53 -9.43 13.37
CA LYS A 108 15.37 -8.62 12.50
C LYS A 108 16.35 -9.48 11.72
N LEU A 109 16.48 -9.15 10.44
CA LEU A 109 17.49 -9.70 9.56
C LEU A 109 18.89 -9.36 10.09
N SER A 110 19.75 -10.35 10.18
CA SER A 110 21.08 -10.26 10.80
C SER A 110 22.19 -9.77 9.86
N ARG A 111 21.90 -9.66 8.56
CA ARG A 111 22.89 -9.32 7.53
C ARG A 111 22.30 -8.41 6.45
N PRO A 112 23.13 -7.59 5.78
CA PRO A 112 22.71 -6.90 4.57
C PRO A 112 22.56 -7.89 3.39
N PRO A 113 21.89 -7.48 2.30
CA PRO A 113 21.94 -8.21 1.05
C PRO A 113 23.35 -8.24 0.47
N ARG A 114 23.71 -9.36 -0.17
CA ARG A 114 25.02 -9.59 -0.79
C ARG A 114 25.17 -8.82 -2.10
N ASN A 115 24.07 -8.69 -2.82
CA ASN A 115 23.97 -7.98 -4.09
C ASN A 115 22.49 -7.65 -4.39
N PHE A 116 22.28 -6.85 -5.43
CA PHE A 116 20.94 -6.49 -5.87
C PHE A 116 20.11 -7.71 -6.30
N GLN A 117 20.73 -8.73 -6.89
CA GLN A 117 20.00 -9.90 -7.40
C GLN A 117 19.30 -10.68 -6.29
N GLU A 118 19.92 -10.76 -5.11
CA GLU A 118 19.31 -11.37 -3.92
C GLU A 118 18.00 -10.67 -3.52
N VAL A 119 17.99 -9.33 -3.55
CA VAL A 119 16.79 -8.52 -3.29
C VAL A 119 15.78 -8.66 -4.43
N ALA A 120 16.23 -8.64 -5.68
CA ALA A 120 15.36 -8.72 -6.84
C ALA A 120 14.58 -10.04 -6.92
N SER A 121 15.19 -11.15 -6.51
CA SER A 121 14.56 -12.48 -6.54
C SER A 121 13.58 -12.75 -5.39
N VAL A 122 13.58 -11.92 -4.35
CA VAL A 122 12.88 -12.26 -3.10
C VAL A 122 11.36 -12.36 -3.28
N PHE A 123 10.79 -11.59 -4.22
CA PHE A 123 9.36 -11.65 -4.51
C PHE A 123 8.93 -13.02 -5.05
N ASP A 124 9.75 -13.63 -5.90
CA ASP A 124 9.44 -14.92 -6.51
C ASP A 124 9.66 -16.09 -5.52
N ILE A 125 10.61 -15.92 -4.60
CA ILE A 125 11.00 -16.95 -3.62
C ILE A 125 10.08 -16.93 -2.38
N ASP A 126 9.76 -15.73 -1.88
CA ASP A 126 8.97 -15.52 -0.67
C ASP A 126 8.02 -14.33 -0.85
N PRO A 127 6.93 -14.50 -1.62
CA PRO A 127 6.02 -13.40 -1.96
C PRO A 127 5.32 -12.79 -0.73
N ASP A 128 5.18 -13.57 0.35
CA ASP A 128 4.47 -13.19 1.57
C ASP A 128 5.26 -12.17 2.41
N ILE A 129 6.51 -12.51 2.76
CA ILE A 129 7.33 -11.72 3.68
C ILE A 129 8.40 -10.93 2.94
N ARG A 130 8.86 -11.44 1.79
CA ARG A 130 9.88 -10.79 0.96
C ARG A 130 11.17 -10.52 1.73
N CYS A 131 11.59 -11.47 2.57
CA CYS A 131 12.86 -11.39 3.28
C CYS A 131 13.92 -12.24 2.57
N ILE A 132 15.13 -11.70 2.40
CA ILE A 132 16.23 -12.36 1.68
C ILE A 132 16.79 -13.60 2.39
N ASP A 133 16.41 -13.82 3.65
CA ASP A 133 16.87 -14.94 4.46
C ASP A 133 15.69 -15.85 4.84
N PRO A 134 15.64 -17.10 4.32
CA PRO A 134 14.50 -17.99 4.55
C PRO A 134 14.24 -18.32 6.02
N GLU A 135 15.29 -18.44 6.84
CA GLU A 135 15.13 -18.74 8.27
C GLU A 135 14.53 -17.54 9.02
N THR A 136 15.02 -16.34 8.72
CA THR A 136 14.47 -15.09 9.26
C THR A 136 13.03 -14.89 8.79
N SER A 137 12.73 -15.15 7.52
CA SER A 137 11.36 -15.11 6.97
C SER A 137 10.43 -16.03 7.77
N ARG A 138 10.85 -17.28 8.02
CA ARG A 138 10.08 -18.24 8.82
C ARG A 138 9.77 -17.70 10.22
N LYS A 139 10.77 -17.13 10.91
CA LYS A 139 10.60 -16.49 12.23
C LYS A 139 9.67 -15.28 12.18
N MET A 140 9.73 -14.48 11.11
CA MET A 140 8.80 -13.36 10.91
C MET A 140 7.35 -13.85 10.73
N LYS A 141 7.12 -14.93 9.97
CA LYS A 141 5.80 -15.56 9.83
C LYS A 141 5.26 -16.03 11.18
N GLU A 142 6.09 -16.63 12.03
CA GLU A 142 5.70 -17.07 13.38
C GLU A 142 5.24 -15.89 14.25
N VAL A 143 5.98 -14.78 14.26
CA VAL A 143 5.62 -13.61 15.06
C VAL A 143 4.35 -12.92 14.53
N ILE A 144 4.11 -12.94 13.21
CA ILE A 144 2.82 -12.50 12.64
C ILE A 144 1.66 -13.37 13.14
N LEU A 145 1.83 -14.70 13.13
CA LEU A 145 0.79 -15.63 13.58
C LEU A 145 0.49 -15.49 15.08
N ASP A 146 1.52 -15.28 15.90
CA ASP A 146 1.35 -14.97 17.32
C ASP A 146 0.57 -13.67 17.53
N ALA A 147 0.98 -12.58 16.88
CA ALA A 147 0.28 -11.29 16.98
C ALA A 147 -1.19 -11.41 16.55
N ARG A 148 -1.46 -12.13 15.45
CA ARG A 148 -2.83 -12.41 15.00
C ARG A 148 -3.65 -13.14 16.06
N THR A 149 -3.06 -14.15 16.73
CA THR A 149 -3.74 -14.91 17.80
C THR A 149 -4.06 -14.02 18.99
N ARG A 150 -3.20 -13.04 19.28
CA ARG A 150 -3.40 -12.02 20.32
C ARG A 150 -4.27 -10.83 19.87
N GLN A 151 -4.81 -10.85 18.64
CA GLN A 151 -5.55 -9.74 18.03
C GLN A 151 -4.77 -8.41 18.04
N ASP A 152 -3.45 -8.52 17.88
CA ASP A 152 -2.51 -7.41 17.89
C ASP A 152 -1.97 -7.15 16.47
N THR A 153 -1.30 -6.02 16.28
CA THR A 153 -0.72 -5.61 15.00
C THR A 153 0.78 -5.39 15.11
N LEU A 154 1.50 -5.57 14.00
CA LEU A 154 2.94 -5.40 13.94
C LEU A 154 3.31 -4.41 12.84
N GLY A 155 4.29 -3.57 13.14
CA GLY A 155 5.05 -2.85 12.13
C GLY A 155 6.28 -3.61 11.67
N GLY A 156 7.12 -2.94 10.90
CA GLY A 156 8.36 -3.50 10.40
C GLY A 156 9.26 -2.46 9.75
N VAL A 157 10.35 -2.95 9.17
CA VAL A 157 11.33 -2.16 8.42
C VAL A 157 11.52 -2.82 7.07
N VAL A 158 11.38 -2.03 6.01
CA VAL A 158 11.67 -2.42 4.63
C VAL A 158 12.84 -1.60 4.12
N GLU A 159 13.69 -2.21 3.32
CA GLU A 159 14.80 -1.54 2.64
C GLU A 159 14.53 -1.54 1.13
N VAL A 160 14.78 -0.39 0.50
CA VAL A 160 14.66 -0.20 -0.95
C VAL A 160 16.04 0.10 -1.51
N ILE A 161 16.41 -0.60 -2.59
CA ILE A 161 17.71 -0.48 -3.27
C ILE A 161 17.45 -0.15 -4.73
N ALA A 162 18.23 0.77 -5.29
CA ALA A 162 18.14 1.25 -6.68
C ALA A 162 19.53 1.28 -7.34
#